data_AF-A0A0M3V557-F1
#
_entry.id   AF-A0A0M3V557-F1
#
_cell.length_a   1.000
_cell.length_b   1.000
_cell.length_c   1.000
_cell.angle_alpha   90.00
_cell.angle_beta   90.00
_cell.angle_gamma   90.00
#
_symmetry.space_group_name_H-M   'P 1'
#
loop_
_entity.id
_entity.type
_entity.pdbx_description
1 polymer ?
#
loop_
_entity_poly.entity_id
_entity_poly.type
_entity_poly.pdbx_seq_one_letter_code
_entity_poly.pdbx_strand_id
1 'polypeptide(L)' 'MARASTAIGVSPIIKEIVQKQAHSTRLTLKEVILMGMLAIDKLDDQNRQELADQVHKMQVDGEI' A
#
# COMPACT_ATOMS: atom_id res chain seq x y z
N MET A 1 1.39 -23.86 -16.70
CA MET A 1 2.12 -22.65 -16.30
C MET A 1 2.18 -22.59 -14.78
N ALA A 2 3.37 -22.60 -14.18
CA ALA A 2 3.50 -22.44 -12.75
C ALA A 2 3.14 -20.99 -12.39
N ARG A 3 2.08 -20.79 -11.59
CA ARG A 3 1.80 -19.48 -10.98
C ARG A 3 2.98 -19.15 -10.08
N ALA A 4 3.88 -18.28 -10.53
CA ALA A 4 4.87 -17.68 -9.67
C ALA A 4 4.11 -16.86 -8.61
N SER A 5 3.92 -17.44 -7.42
CA SER A 5 3.44 -16.73 -6.26
C SER A 5 4.62 -15.92 -5.73
N THR A 6 4.90 -14.77 -6.33
CA THR A 6 5.84 -13.81 -5.77
C THR A 6 5.24 -13.24 -4.50
N ALA A 7 5.59 -13.84 -3.37
CA ALA A 7 5.31 -13.26 -2.07
C ALA A 7 6.14 -11.98 -1.94
N ILE A 8 5.45 -10.84 -1.79
CA ILE A 8 6.10 -9.57 -1.49
C ILE A 8 6.29 -9.52 0.02
N GLY A 9 7.54 -9.45 0.47
CA GLY A 9 7.85 -9.16 1.86
C GLY A 9 7.43 -7.72 2.17
N VAL A 10 6.56 -7.54 3.15
CA VAL A 10 6.12 -6.23 3.64
C VAL A 10 6.62 -6.03 5.06
N SER A 11 7.01 -4.79 5.39
CA SER A 11 7.44 -4.45 6.75
C SER A 11 6.31 -4.70 7.76
N PRO A 12 6.62 -5.05 9.03
CA PRO A 12 5.61 -5.27 10.05
C PRO A 12 4.65 -4.08 10.23
N ILE A 13 5.16 -2.85 10.07
CA ILE A 13 4.40 -1.61 10.20
C ILE A 13 3.33 -1.54 9.09
N ILE A 14 3.72 -1.76 7.83
CA ILE A 14 2.77 -1.77 6.71
C ILE A 14 1.74 -2.90 6.88
N LYS A 15 2.16 -4.07 7.35
CA LYS A 15 1.24 -5.18 7.64
C LYS A 15 0.19 -4.78 8.68
N GLU A 16 0.59 -4.09 9.75
CA GLU A 16 -0.32 -3.61 10.78
C GLU A 16 -1.31 -2.56 10.24
N ILE A 17 -0.84 -1.62 9.43
CA ILE A 17 -1.68 -0.60 8.78
C ILE A 17 -2.75 -1.26 7.90
N VAL A 18 -2.35 -2.20 7.04
CA VAL A 18 -3.28 -2.92 6.15
C VAL A 18 -4.27 -3.76 6.97
N GLN A 19 -3.84 -4.38 8.06
CA GLN A 19 -4.72 -5.13 8.97
C GLN A 19 -5.77 -4.22 9.62
N LYS A 20 -5.36 -3.06 10.16
CA LYS A 20 -6.29 -2.08 10.74
C LYS A 20 -7.34 -1.63 9.73
N GLN A 21 -6.91 -1.34 8.50
CA GLN A 21 -7.82 -0.91 7.44
C GLN A 21 -8.77 -2.03 6.98
N ALA A 22 -8.29 -3.27 6.92
CA ALA A 22 -9.13 -4.43 6.60
C ALA A 22 -10.24 -4.62 7.65
N HIS A 23 -9.88 -4.51 8.93
CA HIS A 23 -10.84 -4.60 10.03
C HIS A 23 -11.89 -3.47 10.00
N SER A 24 -11.50 -2.25 9.66
CA SER A 24 -12.42 -1.11 9.61
C SER A 24 -13.35 -1.12 8.38
N THR A 25 -12.93 -1.73 7.27
CA THR A 25 -13.65 -1.71 5.99
C THR A 25 -14.39 -3.01 5.65
N ARG A 26 -14.29 -4.05 6.48
CA ARG A 26 -14.78 -5.42 6.21
C ARG A 26 -14.17 -6.05 4.95
N LEU A 27 -13.01 -5.57 4.52
CA LEU A 27 -12.29 -6.09 3.37
C LEU A 27 -11.20 -7.06 3.83
N THR A 28 -10.79 -7.95 2.92
CA THR A 28 -9.58 -8.74 3.09
C THR A 28 -8.35 -7.86 2.88
N LEU A 29 -7.20 -8.30 3.40
CA LEU A 29 -5.91 -7.59 3.21
C LEU A 29 -5.60 -7.32 1.73
N LYS A 30 -5.92 -8.28 0.85
CA LYS A 30 -5.68 -8.15 -0.59
C LYS A 30 -6.57 -7.09 -1.23
N GLU A 31 -7.82 -6.99 -0.80
CA GLU A 31 -8.77 -6.00 -1.30
C GLU A 31 -8.41 -4.59 -0.83
N VAL A 32 -7.92 -4.43 0.40
CA VAL A 32 -7.39 -3.14 0.88
C VAL A 32 -6.19 -2.68 0.04
N ILE A 33 -5.23 -3.58 -0.23
CA ILE A 33 -4.06 -3.25 -1.06
C ILE A 33 -4.51 -2.87 -2.47
N LEU A 34 -5.41 -3.65 -3.08
CA LEU A 34 -5.94 -3.35 -4.40
C LEU A 34 -6.70 -2.01 -4.42
N MET A 35 -7.49 -1.71 -3.39
CA MET A 35 -8.15 -0.42 -3.26
C MET A 35 -7.15 0.74 -3.24
N GLY A 36 -6.05 0.60 -2.49
CA GLY A 36 -4.98 1.59 -2.46
C GLY A 36 -4.38 1.83 -3.85
N MET A 37 -4.10 0.76 -4.60
CA MET A 37 -3.60 0.88 -5.98
C MET A 37 -4.59 1.59 -6.89
N LEU A 38 -5.88 1.22 -6.83
CA LEU A 38 -6.93 1.87 -7.64
C LEU A 38 -7.15 3.34 -7.26
N ALA A 39 -6.92 3.71 -6.00
CA ALA A 39 -6.98 5.10 -5.57
C ALA A 39 -5.82 5.91 -6.16
N ILE A 40 -4.61 5.35 -6.17
CA ILE A 40 -3.43 5.97 -6.78
C ILE A 40 -3.61 6.17 -8.28
N ASP A 41 -4.17 5.18 -8.98
CA ASP A 41 -4.42 5.26 -10.43
C ASP A 41 -5.39 6.39 -10.82
N LYS A 42 -6.25 6.81 -9.88
CA LYS A 42 -7.22 7.91 -10.08
C LYS A 42 -6.65 9.29 -9.78
N LEU A 43 -5.47 9.38 -9.16
CA LEU A 43 -4.79 10.66 -8.95
C LEU A 43 -4.23 11.17 -10.27
N ASP A 44 -4.26 12.49 -10.46
CA ASP A 44 -3.47 13.16 -11.50
C ASP A 44 -1.96 13.03 -11.23
N ASP A 45 -1.16 13.34 -12.24
CA ASP A 45 0.29 13.14 -12.21
C ASP A 45 0.97 13.96 -11.10
N GLN A 46 0.49 15.17 -10.82
CA GLN A 46 1.07 16.03 -9.79
C GLN A 46 0.80 15.44 -8.40
N ASN A 47 -0.47 15.13 -8.09
CA ASN A 47 -0.86 14.56 -6.81
C ASN A 47 -0.23 13.18 -6.58
N ARG A 48 -0.05 12.39 -7.64
CA ARG A 48 0.65 11.11 -7.57
C ARG A 48 2.13 11.29 -7.22
N GLN A 49 2.81 12.28 -7.80
CA GLN A 49 4.20 12.58 -7.50
C GLN A 49 4.35 13.09 -6.06
N GLU A 50 3.48 14.00 -5.61
CA GLU A 50 3.49 14.50 -4.23
C GLU A 50 3.30 13.36 -3.22
N LEU A 51 2.36 12.44 -3.49
CA LEU A 51 2.16 11.26 -2.66
C LEU A 51 3.39 10.34 -2.66
N ALA A 52 4.03 10.14 -3.82
CA ALA A 52 5.24 9.33 -3.92
C ALA A 52 6.40 9.93 -3.12
N ASP A 53 6.60 11.24 -3.19
CA ASP A 53 7.63 11.97 -2.45
C ASP A 53 7.40 11.87 -0.94
N GLN A 54 6.13 11.99 -0.50
CA GLN A 54 5.76 11.83 0.91
C GLN A 54 6.07 10.41 1.41
N VAL A 55 5.64 9.38 0.68
CA VAL A 55 5.89 7.97 1.04
C VAL A 55 7.40 7.68 1.06
N HIS A 56 8.16 8.21 0.10
CA HIS A 56 9.61 8.06 0.08
C HIS A 56 10.27 8.70 1.30
N LYS A 57 9.82 9.91 1.69
CA LYS A 57 10.32 10.56 2.90
C LYS A 57 10.06 9.73 4.16
N MET A 58 8.84 9.20 4.33
CA MET A 58 8.51 8.32 5.47
C MET A 58 9.44 7.09 5.53
N GLN A 59 9.79 6.52 4.37
CA GLN A 59 10.72 5.39 4.29
C GLN A 59 12.15 5.79 4.69
N VAL A 60 12.62 6.96 4.26
CA VAL A 60 13.96 7.49 4.59
C VAL A 60 14.07 7.87 6.06
N ASP A 61 13.00 8.44 6.62
CA ASP A 61 12.91 8.82 8.04
C ASP A 61 12.68 7.60 8.96
N GLY A 62 12.46 6.40 8.39
CA GLY A 62 12.31 5.15 9.13
C GLY A 62 10.94 4.96 9.78
N GLU A 63 9.93 5.68 9.31
CA GLU A 63 8.54 5.58 9.79
C GLU A 63 7.82 4.32 9.27
N ILE A 64 8.28 3.75 8.15
CA ILE A 64 7.72 2.54 7.51
C ILE A 64 8.77 1.56 6.99
#